data_AF-A0A8C2V6C1-F1
#
_entry.id   AF-A0A8C2V6C1-F1
#
_cell.length_a   1.000
_cell.length_b   1.000
_cell.length_c   1.000
_cell.angle_alpha   90.00
_cell.angle_beta   90.00
_cell.angle_gamma   90.00
#
_symmetry.space_group_name_H-M   'P 1'
#
loop_
_entity.id
_entity.type
_entity.pdbx_description
1 polymer ?
#
loop_
_entity_poly.entity_id
_entity_poly.type
_entity_poly.pdbx_seq_one_letter_code
_entity_poly.pdbx_strand_id
1 'polypeptide(L)'
;MAAAGAAARSPGARARRPPTSPPRAARLPGLLLLLAAAGPGAARLYRAGEDAVWVLDSGSVRGATANSSAAWLVQFYSSWCGHCIGYAPTWRALAGDVRDWAAAIRVAALDCAEDKNQEVCRTYDIHFYPTFRYFKAFTKEFTTGENFRGPDRELRTVRQTMIDFLQNHTEGRRPPACPALDPIPPRDILALLGSRGGHYVAVLFESNSSYVGREVILDLIPYENIVVSRALDGDRAVLEQLGVASLPSCYLLHPNGSHGLIHVAKPLRSFFSSYLKSLPDVRKKSLSMPEKPNKEENTEAMVWREFDRAKLYTADLESGLHYLLRVELAAHRSLAGAELKTLRDFVTVVAKLFPGRPPVRKLLGTLQEWLATLPLDRIPYNAVLDLVNNKMRISGIFLTNHVQWVGCQGSRPELRGYPCSLWKLFHTLTVQASAHPEALAGTGFEDDPQAVLQAVRRYVRTFFGCQECGQHFEEMAAESLDAVKTADQAVLWLWRRHNAVNSRLAGQLSEDPKFPKVLWPTPDLCPACHEEIKGLDSWHEGQVLAFLKQHYGSSNLVDTYSADLGDAKDTVAVGQRLAEAAWLSLPDL
;
A
#
# COMPACT_ATOMS: atom_id res chain seq x y z
N MET A 1 19.51 -45.38 -66.76
CA MET A 1 19.10 -45.96 -68.06
C MET A 1 18.07 -47.03 -67.74
N ALA A 2 16.81 -47.03 -68.16
CA ALA A 2 16.02 -46.34 -69.19
C ALA A 2 14.63 -46.02 -68.57
N ALA A 3 14.01 -44.86 -68.82
CA ALA A 3 13.00 -44.60 -69.87
C ALA A 3 11.99 -45.75 -70.11
N ALA A 4 10.71 -45.58 -70.42
CA ALA A 4 9.70 -44.52 -70.38
C ALA A 4 8.40 -45.23 -70.88
N GLY A 5 7.19 -44.83 -70.47
CA GLY A 5 5.97 -45.42 -71.07
C GLY A 5 4.63 -44.96 -70.49
N ALA A 6 4.02 -44.00 -71.19
CA ALA A 6 2.66 -43.40 -71.14
C ALA A 6 1.52 -44.23 -70.49
N ALA A 7 0.75 -43.67 -69.54
CA ALA A 7 -0.52 -42.91 -69.71
C ALA A 7 -1.70 -43.79 -70.20
N ALA A 8 -2.95 -43.76 -69.71
CA ALA A 8 -3.68 -42.97 -68.74
C ALA A 8 -5.01 -43.71 -68.43
N ARG A 9 -5.61 -43.51 -67.25
CA ARG A 9 -7.03 -43.13 -67.02
C ARG A 9 -7.43 -43.28 -65.55
N SER A 10 -8.19 -42.29 -65.11
CA SER A 10 -8.46 -41.84 -63.74
C SER A 10 -9.36 -42.75 -62.89
N PRO A 11 -9.44 -42.53 -61.57
CA PRO A 11 -9.85 -43.52 -60.58
C PRO A 11 -11.30 -43.34 -60.12
N GLY A 12 -11.74 -44.26 -59.25
CA GLY A 12 -12.70 -43.91 -58.20
C GLY A 12 -13.83 -44.91 -58.05
N ALA A 13 -13.57 -45.97 -57.30
CA ALA A 13 -14.52 -47.04 -57.02
C ALA A 13 -15.70 -46.59 -56.13
N ARG A 14 -16.83 -47.22 -56.45
CA ARG A 14 -18.09 -47.42 -55.69
C ARG A 14 -17.86 -47.53 -54.16
N ALA A 15 -18.78 -47.10 -53.28
CA ALA A 15 -20.13 -47.66 -53.20
C ALA A 15 -21.16 -46.84 -52.38
N ARG A 16 -22.38 -46.79 -52.95
CA ARG A 16 -23.75 -46.88 -52.38
C ARG A 16 -24.24 -45.93 -51.25
N ARG A 17 -25.19 -45.07 -51.65
CA ARG A 17 -26.25 -44.28 -50.96
C ARG A 17 -27.45 -45.15 -50.51
N PRO A 18 -28.60 -44.64 -49.93
CA PRO A 18 -28.98 -43.39 -49.19
C PRO A 18 -29.90 -43.75 -47.93
N PRO A 19 -30.90 -42.97 -47.43
CA PRO A 19 -31.07 -41.51 -47.14
C PRO A 19 -31.56 -41.18 -45.67
N THR A 20 -31.78 -39.89 -45.41
CA THR A 20 -32.77 -39.25 -44.48
C THR A 20 -32.33 -38.68 -43.10
N SER A 21 -32.39 -37.34 -43.02
CA SER A 21 -32.83 -36.41 -41.93
C SER A 21 -32.24 -36.47 -40.49
N PRO A 22 -32.15 -35.32 -39.79
CA PRO A 22 -31.29 -35.15 -38.61
C PRO A 22 -32.02 -35.46 -37.28
N PRO A 23 -31.32 -35.82 -36.20
CA PRO A 23 -31.91 -35.78 -34.87
C PRO A 23 -31.72 -34.39 -34.23
N ARG A 24 -32.80 -34.00 -33.56
CA ARG A 24 -33.02 -32.79 -32.76
C ARG A 24 -31.90 -32.54 -31.74
N ALA A 25 -31.43 -31.30 -31.68
CA ALA A 25 -30.66 -30.81 -30.53
C ALA A 25 -31.55 -30.83 -29.28
N ALA A 26 -31.15 -31.62 -28.29
CA ALA A 26 -31.74 -31.60 -26.96
C ALA A 26 -31.45 -30.24 -26.31
N ARG A 27 -32.52 -29.53 -25.90
CA ARG A 27 -32.43 -28.36 -25.03
C ARG A 27 -31.93 -28.81 -23.66
N LEU A 28 -30.67 -28.53 -23.33
CA LEU A 28 -30.22 -28.43 -21.95
C LEU A 28 -30.76 -27.12 -21.36
N PRO A 29 -31.33 -27.11 -20.15
CA PRO A 29 -31.76 -25.88 -19.51
C PRO A 29 -30.53 -25.02 -19.27
N GLY A 30 -30.55 -23.80 -19.81
CA GLY A 30 -29.52 -22.81 -19.55
C GLY A 30 -29.40 -22.61 -18.04
N LEU A 31 -28.29 -23.06 -17.47
CA LEU A 31 -27.85 -22.62 -16.16
C LEU A 31 -27.53 -21.13 -16.34
N LEU A 32 -28.50 -20.28 -16.02
CA LEU A 32 -28.28 -18.86 -15.85
C LEU A 32 -27.26 -18.76 -14.71
N LEU A 33 -25.98 -18.61 -15.05
CA LEU A 33 -25.01 -18.08 -14.11
C LEU A 33 -25.53 -16.69 -13.77
N LEU A 34 -26.22 -16.58 -12.64
CA LEU A 34 -26.32 -15.34 -11.89
C LEU A 34 -24.88 -14.95 -11.54
N LEU A 35 -24.22 -14.27 -12.48
CA LEU A 35 -23.14 -13.35 -12.17
C LEU A 35 -23.77 -12.34 -11.24
N ALA A 36 -23.60 -12.55 -9.93
CA ALA A 36 -23.80 -11.50 -8.96
C ALA A 36 -22.83 -10.39 -9.36
N ALA A 37 -23.34 -9.41 -10.10
CA ALA A 37 -22.65 -8.16 -10.32
C ALA A 37 -22.58 -7.49 -8.94
N ALA A 38 -21.46 -7.72 -8.25
CA ALA A 38 -21.07 -6.88 -7.13
C ALA A 38 -21.06 -5.45 -7.66
N GLY A 39 -21.93 -4.59 -7.11
CA GLY A 39 -21.98 -3.18 -7.47
C GLY A 39 -20.63 -2.50 -7.23
N PRO A 40 -20.41 -1.29 -7.79
CA PRO A 40 -19.16 -0.56 -7.64
C PRO A 40 -19.08 0.02 -6.22
N GLY A 41 -18.82 -0.83 -5.23
CA GLY A 41 -18.31 -0.38 -3.93
C GLY A 41 -16.89 0.13 -4.12
N ALA A 42 -16.61 1.35 -3.65
CA ALA A 42 -15.27 1.94 -3.65
C ALA A 42 -14.29 0.95 -2.99
N ALA A 43 -13.42 0.32 -3.79
CA ALA A 43 -12.52 -0.70 -3.27
C ALA A 43 -11.45 -0.03 -2.40
N ARG A 44 -11.53 -0.22 -1.09
CA ARG A 44 -10.40 0.02 -0.19
C ARG A 44 -9.41 -1.13 -0.32
N LEU A 45 -8.13 -0.87 -0.03
CA LEU A 45 -7.08 -1.88 -0.15
C LEU A 45 -7.30 -3.08 0.80
N TYR A 46 -7.93 -2.81 1.94
CA TYR A 46 -8.42 -3.80 2.91
C TYR A 46 -9.88 -3.49 3.26
N ARG A 47 -10.72 -4.53 3.35
CA ARG A 47 -12.15 -4.39 3.63
C ARG A 47 -12.48 -4.91 5.03
N ALA A 48 -13.12 -4.06 5.82
CA ALA A 48 -13.55 -4.42 7.16
C ALA A 48 -14.63 -5.52 7.07
N GLY A 49 -14.57 -6.52 7.95
CA GLY A 49 -15.53 -7.64 7.95
C GLY A 49 -15.29 -8.71 6.88
N GLU A 50 -14.77 -8.37 5.69
CA GLU A 50 -14.41 -9.33 4.64
C GLU A 50 -13.00 -9.92 4.85
N ASP A 51 -12.00 -9.06 5.07
CA ASP A 51 -10.62 -9.51 5.22
C ASP A 51 -10.34 -9.99 6.65
N ALA A 52 -9.38 -10.93 6.78
CA ALA A 52 -8.87 -11.35 8.08
C ALA A 52 -8.12 -10.22 8.81
N VAL A 53 -7.65 -9.21 8.07
CA VAL A 53 -6.98 -8.00 8.56
C VAL A 53 -7.92 -7.19 9.45
N TRP A 54 -7.40 -6.62 10.53
CA TRP A 54 -8.11 -5.62 11.33
C TRP A 54 -7.89 -4.23 10.72
N VAL A 55 -8.93 -3.63 10.18
CA VAL A 55 -8.87 -2.27 9.63
C VAL A 55 -9.02 -1.27 10.78
N LEU A 56 -7.97 -0.50 11.03
CA LEU A 56 -7.91 0.52 12.08
C LEU A 56 -8.00 1.92 11.47
N ASP A 57 -8.41 2.87 12.31
CA ASP A 57 -8.50 4.30 12.06
C ASP A 57 -8.04 5.10 13.28
N SER A 58 -8.11 6.42 13.21
CA SER A 58 -7.74 7.32 14.31
C SER A 58 -8.52 7.09 15.60
N GLY A 59 -9.75 6.56 15.54
CA GLY A 59 -10.57 6.26 16.71
C GLY A 59 -10.24 4.91 17.36
N SER A 60 -9.77 3.93 16.59
CA SER A 60 -9.60 2.54 17.05
C SER A 60 -8.14 2.14 17.34
N VAL A 61 -7.15 2.77 16.68
CA VAL A 61 -5.75 2.34 16.79
C VAL A 61 -5.19 2.42 18.21
N ARG A 62 -5.56 3.45 18.99
CA ARG A 62 -5.13 3.57 20.38
C ARG A 62 -5.64 2.41 21.24
N GLY A 63 -6.89 1.99 21.04
CA GLY A 63 -7.47 0.84 21.76
C GLY A 63 -6.82 -0.48 21.34
N ALA A 64 -6.38 -0.60 20.08
CA ALA A 64 -5.61 -1.75 19.63
C ALA A 64 -4.21 -1.77 20.25
N THR A 65 -3.50 -0.64 20.28
CA THR A 65 -2.08 -0.63 20.67
C THR A 65 -1.83 -0.37 22.17
N ALA A 66 -2.81 0.17 22.90
CA ALA A 66 -2.68 0.48 24.33
C ALA A 66 -3.51 -0.50 25.17
N ASN A 67 -2.85 -1.13 26.15
CA ASN A 67 -3.44 -2.04 27.13
C ASN A 67 -4.25 -3.22 26.54
N SER A 68 -3.96 -3.60 25.29
CA SER A 68 -4.54 -4.79 24.66
C SER A 68 -4.00 -6.07 25.30
N SER A 69 -4.86 -7.08 25.49
CA SER A 69 -4.45 -8.41 25.98
C SER A 69 -3.71 -9.25 24.93
N ALA A 70 -3.77 -8.86 23.66
CA ALA A 70 -3.04 -9.46 22.55
C ALA A 70 -1.94 -8.50 22.05
N ALA A 71 -0.87 -9.07 21.49
CA ALA A 71 0.09 -8.32 20.69
C ALA A 71 -0.54 -7.90 19.35
N TRP A 72 0.06 -6.90 18.70
CA TRP A 72 -0.37 -6.43 17.38
C TRP A 72 0.81 -6.23 16.45
N LEU A 73 0.60 -6.59 15.20
CA LEU A 73 1.43 -6.22 14.07
C LEU A 73 0.59 -5.32 13.16
N VAL A 74 0.93 -4.03 13.11
CA VAL A 74 0.17 -3.02 12.38
C VAL A 74 0.95 -2.57 11.16
N GLN A 75 0.33 -2.62 9.99
CA GLN A 75 0.83 -1.96 8.79
C GLN A 75 0.22 -0.55 8.69
N PHE A 76 1.06 0.47 8.81
CA PHE A 76 0.73 1.84 8.43
C PHE A 76 1.04 1.99 6.95
N TYR A 77 0.01 2.23 6.14
CA TYR A 77 0.13 2.28 4.68
C TYR A 77 -0.48 3.56 4.13
N SER A 78 -0.31 3.76 2.84
CA SER A 78 -1.04 4.78 2.08
C SER A 78 -1.71 4.11 0.89
N SER A 79 -3.02 4.33 0.69
CA SER A 79 -3.78 3.66 -0.37
C SER A 79 -3.26 3.96 -1.78
N TRP A 80 -2.73 5.15 -2.06
CA TRP A 80 -2.15 5.46 -3.38
C TRP A 80 -0.71 4.96 -3.58
N CYS A 81 -0.05 4.48 -2.53
CA CYS A 81 1.34 4.03 -2.62
C CYS A 81 1.42 2.70 -3.39
N GLY A 82 2.11 2.72 -4.54
CA GLY A 82 2.22 1.54 -5.41
C GLY A 82 2.82 0.30 -4.73
N HIS A 83 3.75 0.48 -3.79
CA HIS A 83 4.33 -0.62 -3.01
C HIS A 83 3.35 -1.13 -1.94
N CYS A 84 2.54 -0.27 -1.34
CA CYS A 84 1.46 -0.69 -0.44
C CYS A 84 0.43 -1.55 -1.20
N ILE A 85 0.02 -1.11 -2.39
CA ILE A 85 -0.89 -1.87 -3.26
C ILE A 85 -0.29 -3.24 -3.61
N GLY A 86 0.98 -3.26 -4.00
CA GLY A 86 1.70 -4.50 -4.30
C GLY A 86 1.89 -5.44 -3.10
N TYR A 87 1.89 -4.91 -1.87
CA TYR A 87 2.05 -5.68 -0.63
C TYR A 87 0.71 -6.21 -0.08
N ALA A 88 -0.41 -5.59 -0.43
CA ALA A 88 -1.72 -5.93 0.13
C ALA A 88 -2.16 -7.39 -0.02
N PRO A 89 -1.90 -8.10 -1.14
CA PRO A 89 -2.20 -9.53 -1.23
C PRO A 89 -1.41 -10.35 -0.20
N THR A 90 -0.13 -10.05 0.01
CA THR A 90 0.71 -10.71 1.02
C THR A 90 0.16 -10.46 2.42
N TRP A 91 -0.24 -9.22 2.73
CA TRP A 91 -0.79 -8.88 4.05
C TRP A 91 -2.12 -9.57 4.34
N ARG A 92 -3.01 -9.66 3.34
CA ARG A 92 -4.27 -10.41 3.46
C ARG A 92 -4.02 -11.90 3.65
N ALA A 93 -3.11 -12.47 2.87
CA ALA A 93 -2.74 -13.87 2.98
C ALA A 93 -2.13 -14.18 4.36
N LEU A 94 -1.25 -13.33 4.87
CA LEU A 94 -0.69 -13.45 6.22
C LEU A 94 -1.79 -13.43 7.28
N ALA A 95 -2.68 -12.42 7.25
CA ALA A 95 -3.76 -12.30 8.21
C ALA A 95 -4.70 -13.53 8.19
N GLY A 96 -4.93 -14.11 7.01
CA GLY A 96 -5.67 -15.37 6.86
C GLY A 96 -4.92 -16.58 7.45
N ASP A 97 -3.63 -16.68 7.17
CA ASP A 97 -2.75 -17.78 7.61
C ASP A 97 -2.52 -17.82 9.13
N VAL A 98 -2.57 -16.66 9.80
CA VAL A 98 -2.39 -16.53 11.26
C VAL A 98 -3.67 -16.16 12.00
N ARG A 99 -4.84 -16.35 11.37
CA ARG A 99 -6.15 -15.98 11.97
C ARG A 99 -6.41 -16.65 13.31
N ASP A 100 -6.01 -17.92 13.47
CA ASP A 100 -6.18 -18.66 14.72
C ASP A 100 -5.24 -18.15 15.84
N TRP A 101 -4.25 -17.29 15.52
CA TRP A 101 -3.31 -16.73 16.48
C TRP A 101 -3.84 -15.46 17.17
N ALA A 102 -5.04 -14.99 16.80
CA ALA A 102 -5.57 -13.68 17.16
C ALA A 102 -5.69 -13.38 18.67
N ALA A 103 -5.67 -14.41 19.53
CA ALA A 103 -5.61 -14.24 20.98
C ALA A 103 -4.19 -13.96 21.50
N ALA A 104 -3.15 -14.36 20.76
CA ALA A 104 -1.75 -14.03 21.03
C ALA A 104 -1.30 -12.79 20.26
N ILE A 105 -1.51 -12.75 18.94
CA ILE A 105 -1.09 -11.65 18.06
C ILE A 105 -2.09 -11.40 16.93
N ARG A 106 -2.37 -10.13 16.62
CA ARG A 106 -3.30 -9.72 15.57
C ARG A 106 -2.59 -8.94 14.46
N VAL A 107 -3.06 -9.12 13.22
CA VAL A 107 -2.56 -8.40 12.03
C VAL A 107 -3.55 -7.31 11.66
N ALA A 108 -3.08 -6.07 11.59
CA ALA A 108 -3.89 -4.88 11.34
C ALA A 108 -3.32 -3.99 10.24
N ALA A 109 -4.15 -3.09 9.71
CA ALA A 109 -3.74 -2.07 8.77
C ALA A 109 -4.43 -0.73 9.07
N LEU A 110 -3.72 0.38 8.84
CA LEU A 110 -4.23 1.75 9.00
C LEU A 110 -3.80 2.59 7.79
N ASP A 111 -4.76 3.19 7.09
CA ASP A 111 -4.52 4.04 5.93
C ASP A 111 -4.21 5.48 6.35
N CYS A 112 -2.96 5.90 6.21
CA CYS A 112 -2.49 7.24 6.49
C CYS A 112 -2.79 8.25 5.36
N ALA A 113 -3.30 7.79 4.21
CA ALA A 113 -3.72 8.69 3.13
C ALA A 113 -5.04 9.41 3.43
N GLU A 114 -5.87 8.86 4.34
CA GLU A 114 -7.12 9.51 4.75
C GLU A 114 -6.85 10.69 5.69
N ASP A 115 -7.49 11.84 5.44
CA ASP A 115 -7.33 13.06 6.24
C ASP A 115 -7.56 12.84 7.75
N LYS A 116 -8.58 12.05 8.10
CA LYS A 116 -8.91 11.72 9.50
C LYS A 116 -7.82 10.91 10.23
N ASN A 117 -6.89 10.29 9.49
CA ASN A 117 -5.84 9.44 10.05
C ASN A 117 -4.47 10.12 10.11
N GLN A 118 -4.28 11.29 9.48
CA GLN A 118 -2.97 11.95 9.37
C GLN A 118 -2.37 12.29 10.74
N GLU A 119 -3.17 12.86 11.65
CA GLU A 119 -2.70 13.20 12.99
C GLU A 119 -2.21 11.97 13.76
N VAL A 120 -2.93 10.85 13.65
CA VAL A 120 -2.51 9.63 14.33
C VAL A 120 -1.25 9.04 13.69
N CYS A 121 -1.13 9.02 12.36
CA CYS A 121 0.09 8.57 11.70
C CYS A 121 1.33 9.41 12.10
N ARG A 122 1.18 10.73 12.20
CA ARG A 122 2.22 11.64 12.75
C ARG A 122 2.53 11.34 14.22
N THR A 123 1.52 11.00 15.01
CA THR A 123 1.70 10.63 16.43
C THR A 123 2.50 9.32 16.55
N TYR A 124 2.26 8.35 15.66
CA TYR A 124 3.01 7.08 15.61
C TYR A 124 4.36 7.18 14.88
N ASP A 125 4.79 8.39 14.49
CA ASP A 125 6.09 8.64 13.85
C ASP A 125 6.24 7.88 12.52
N ILE A 126 5.17 7.94 11.71
CA ILE A 126 5.12 7.32 10.39
C ILE A 126 5.43 8.38 9.33
N HIS A 127 6.62 8.30 8.76
CA HIS A 127 7.09 9.17 7.67
C HIS A 127 6.98 8.53 6.28
N PHE A 128 6.96 7.19 6.24
CA PHE A 128 7.10 6.41 5.02
C PHE A 128 6.16 5.20 5.01
N TYR A 129 5.80 4.75 3.82
CA TYR A 129 4.81 3.69 3.60
C TYR A 129 5.34 2.59 2.65
N PRO A 130 5.02 1.30 2.94
CA PRO A 130 4.41 0.83 4.18
C PRO A 130 5.43 0.83 5.34
N THR A 131 4.97 1.16 6.54
CA THR A 131 5.73 0.97 7.80
C THR A 131 5.03 -0.07 8.66
N PHE A 132 5.79 -1.04 9.17
CA PHE A 132 5.27 -2.12 10.00
C PHE A 132 5.75 -1.95 11.45
N ARG A 133 4.82 -1.98 12.40
CA ARG A 133 5.11 -1.82 13.83
C ARG A 133 4.52 -2.97 14.64
N TYR A 134 5.34 -3.54 15.51
CA TYR A 134 4.88 -4.45 16.55
C TYR A 134 4.54 -3.72 17.84
N PHE A 135 3.46 -4.14 18.49
CA PHE A 135 3.02 -3.66 19.80
C PHE A 135 2.85 -4.84 20.74
N LYS A 136 3.47 -4.75 21.92
CA LYS A 136 3.39 -5.79 22.95
C LYS A 136 2.04 -5.72 23.68
N ALA A 137 1.56 -6.87 24.17
CA ALA A 137 0.39 -6.90 25.04
C ALA A 137 0.63 -6.08 26.33
N PHE A 138 -0.45 -5.56 26.90
CA PHE A 138 -0.49 -4.78 28.14
C PHE A 138 0.43 -3.55 28.15
N THR A 139 0.75 -3.00 26.97
CA THR A 139 1.49 -1.75 26.84
C THR A 139 0.62 -0.60 27.35
N LYS A 140 0.86 -0.12 28.58
CA LYS A 140 0.05 0.94 29.22
C LYS A 140 0.41 2.34 28.73
N GLU A 141 1.71 2.61 28.63
CA GLU A 141 2.23 3.88 28.16
C GLU A 141 2.18 3.95 26.63
N PHE A 142 2.01 5.15 26.09
CA PHE A 142 2.05 5.33 24.64
C PHE A 142 3.45 5.01 24.10
N THR A 143 3.50 4.23 23.02
CA THR A 143 4.72 3.95 22.24
C THR A 143 4.39 3.99 20.76
N THR A 144 5.40 4.22 19.92
CA THR A 144 5.27 4.14 18.45
C THR A 144 5.44 2.72 17.92
N GLY A 145 5.62 1.73 18.80
CA GLY A 145 5.85 0.33 18.45
C GLY A 145 7.27 0.05 17.97
N GLU A 146 7.62 -1.24 17.97
CA GLU A 146 8.92 -1.74 17.52
C GLU A 146 8.91 -1.91 15.99
N ASN A 147 9.89 -1.35 15.30
CA ASN A 147 9.98 -1.44 13.83
C ASN A 147 10.18 -2.89 13.38
N PHE A 148 9.36 -3.33 12.44
CA PHE A 148 9.58 -4.59 11.73
C PHE A 148 10.25 -4.31 10.38
N ARG A 149 11.49 -4.80 10.24
CA ARG A 149 12.24 -4.81 8.99
C ARG A 149 12.14 -6.20 8.35
N GLY A 150 10.95 -6.56 7.85
CA GLY A 150 10.75 -7.75 7.02
C GLY A 150 10.40 -7.32 5.60
N PRO A 151 11.41 -7.06 4.75
CA PRO A 151 11.21 -6.48 3.42
C PRO A 151 10.77 -7.52 2.37
N ASP A 152 10.93 -8.82 2.64
CA ASP A 152 10.52 -9.84 1.69
C ASP A 152 9.01 -10.02 1.78
N ARG A 153 8.31 -9.93 0.64
CA ARG A 153 6.86 -10.18 0.54
C ARG A 153 6.50 -11.67 0.77
N GLU A 154 7.37 -12.39 1.45
CA GLU A 154 7.28 -13.81 1.75
C GLU A 154 6.52 -14.04 3.05
N LEU A 155 5.38 -14.71 2.92
CA LEU A 155 4.48 -15.00 4.04
C LEU A 155 5.19 -15.78 5.16
N ARG A 156 6.08 -16.72 4.80
CA ARG A 156 6.84 -17.52 5.75
C ARG A 156 7.72 -16.65 6.65
N THR A 157 8.50 -15.74 6.07
CA THR A 157 9.44 -14.90 6.82
C THR A 157 8.70 -14.00 7.81
N VAL A 158 7.61 -13.35 7.36
CA VAL A 158 6.80 -12.50 8.24
C VAL A 158 6.22 -13.29 9.40
N ARG A 159 5.69 -14.49 9.13
CA ARG A 159 5.16 -15.38 10.17
C ARG A 159 6.22 -15.80 11.18
N GLN A 160 7.43 -16.13 10.74
CA GLN A 160 8.53 -16.51 11.62
C GLN A 160 8.95 -15.34 12.53
N THR A 161 9.02 -14.12 11.99
CA THR A 161 9.31 -12.96 12.84
C THR A 161 8.19 -12.62 13.81
N MET A 162 6.92 -12.90 13.47
CA MET A 162 5.83 -12.79 14.44
C MET A 162 6.03 -13.75 15.63
N ILE A 163 6.52 -14.97 15.36
CA ILE A 163 6.86 -15.94 16.41
C ILE A 163 8.03 -15.43 17.26
N ASP A 164 9.10 -14.94 16.62
CA ASP A 164 10.27 -14.42 17.34
C ASP A 164 9.90 -13.23 18.23
N PHE A 165 9.02 -12.34 17.72
CA PHE A 165 8.47 -11.25 18.49
C PHE A 165 7.73 -11.76 19.73
N LEU A 166 6.84 -12.75 19.56
CA LEU A 166 6.07 -13.36 20.66
C LEU A 166 6.94 -14.08 21.71
N GLN A 167 8.08 -14.65 21.30
CA GLN A 167 9.04 -15.26 22.23
C GLN A 167 9.83 -14.23 23.03
N ASN A 168 10.08 -13.04 22.48
CA ASN A 168 10.89 -12.01 23.11
C ASN A 168 10.10 -11.08 24.07
N HIS A 169 9.09 -11.62 24.77
CA HIS A 169 8.31 -10.89 25.77
C HIS A 169 8.82 -11.16 27.19
N THR A 170 8.87 -10.12 28.02
CA THR A 170 9.00 -10.28 29.48
C THR A 170 7.70 -10.85 30.07
N GLU A 171 7.77 -11.55 31.20
CA GLU A 171 6.61 -12.26 31.80
C GLU A 171 5.36 -11.38 31.93
N GLY A 172 5.50 -10.10 32.31
CA GLY A 172 4.39 -9.15 32.44
C GLY A 172 3.83 -8.57 31.13
N ARG A 173 4.44 -8.87 29.97
CA ARG A 173 4.02 -8.39 28.64
C ARG A 173 3.62 -9.52 27.70
N ARG A 174 3.65 -10.78 28.15
CA ARG A 174 3.24 -11.94 27.36
C ARG A 174 1.70 -11.96 27.24
N PRO A 175 1.14 -12.13 26.02
CA PRO A 175 -0.31 -12.33 25.89
C PRO A 175 -0.76 -13.54 26.71
N PRO A 176 -1.82 -13.47 27.54
CA PRO A 176 -2.19 -14.58 28.44
C PRO A 176 -2.64 -15.83 27.69
N ALA A 177 -3.19 -15.65 26.49
CA ALA A 177 -3.62 -16.73 25.63
C ALA A 177 -2.49 -17.31 24.76
N CYS A 178 -1.26 -16.75 24.82
CA CYS A 178 -0.11 -17.27 24.08
C CYS A 178 0.54 -18.43 24.84
N PRO A 179 0.49 -19.68 24.32
CA PRO A 179 1.09 -20.83 24.98
C PRO A 179 2.61 -20.71 25.05
N ALA A 180 3.25 -21.58 25.85
CA ALA A 180 4.71 -21.73 25.86
C ALA A 180 5.23 -22.07 24.45
N LEU A 181 6.21 -21.32 23.97
CA LEU A 181 6.83 -21.52 22.65
C LEU A 181 8.24 -22.09 22.75
N ASP A 182 8.78 -22.13 23.96
CA ASP A 182 10.11 -22.65 24.26
C ASP A 182 10.08 -24.18 24.32
N PRO A 183 11.20 -24.84 23.96
CA PRO A 183 11.26 -26.29 23.97
C PRO A 183 11.19 -26.85 25.39
N ILE A 184 10.38 -27.90 25.57
CA ILE A 184 10.34 -28.65 26.82
C ILE A 184 11.61 -29.50 26.95
N PRO A 185 12.19 -29.61 28.16
CA PRO A 185 13.37 -30.41 28.39
C PRO A 185 13.03 -31.92 28.35
N PRO A 186 14.00 -32.79 28.04
CA PRO A 186 13.78 -34.24 27.90
C PRO A 186 13.10 -34.92 29.11
N ARG A 187 13.43 -34.48 30.32
CA ARG A 187 12.81 -34.96 31.58
C ARG A 187 11.30 -34.77 31.61
N ASP A 188 10.80 -33.67 31.04
CA ASP A 188 9.37 -33.34 31.07
C ASP A 188 8.62 -34.18 30.03
N ILE A 189 9.29 -34.54 28.91
CA ILE A 189 8.75 -35.46 27.90
C ILE A 189 8.47 -36.85 28.50
N LEU A 190 9.43 -37.39 29.26
CA LEU A 190 9.27 -38.70 29.89
C LEU A 190 8.20 -38.68 30.98
N ALA A 191 8.08 -37.58 31.72
CA ALA A 191 7.01 -37.40 32.71
C ALA A 191 5.62 -37.40 32.06
N LEU A 192 5.48 -36.86 30.84
CA LEU A 192 4.20 -36.83 30.12
C LEU A 192 3.67 -38.24 29.80
N LEU A 193 4.55 -39.21 29.51
CA LEU A 193 4.16 -40.60 29.21
C LEU A 193 3.46 -41.29 30.40
N GLY A 194 3.79 -40.90 31.63
CA GLY A 194 3.15 -41.40 32.84
C GLY A 194 1.88 -40.64 33.24
N SER A 195 1.58 -39.52 32.57
CA SER A 195 0.46 -38.67 32.93
C SER A 195 -0.85 -39.17 32.31
N ARG A 196 -1.88 -39.37 33.13
CA ARG A 196 -3.26 -39.61 32.66
C ARG A 196 -4.02 -38.29 32.67
N GLY A 197 -3.73 -37.45 31.68
CA GLY A 197 -4.48 -36.21 31.46
C GLY A 197 -5.80 -36.48 30.74
N GLY A 198 -6.90 -35.83 31.15
CA GLY A 198 -8.19 -35.92 30.44
C GLY A 198 -8.24 -35.18 29.09
N HIS A 199 -7.10 -34.95 28.44
CA HIS A 199 -6.94 -34.18 27.21
C HIS A 199 -5.78 -34.72 26.37
N TYR A 200 -5.74 -34.35 25.09
CA TYR A 200 -4.65 -34.73 24.19
C TYR A 200 -3.38 -33.94 24.48
N VAL A 201 -2.21 -34.57 24.39
CA VAL A 201 -0.92 -33.89 24.44
C VAL A 201 -0.11 -34.24 23.20
N ALA A 202 0.23 -33.24 22.40
CA ALA A 202 1.06 -33.38 21.21
C ALA A 202 2.44 -32.78 21.45
N VAL A 203 3.50 -33.56 21.26
CA VAL A 203 4.89 -33.11 21.34
C VAL A 203 5.49 -33.14 19.94
N LEU A 204 5.79 -31.96 19.38
CA LEU A 204 6.49 -31.83 18.11
C LEU A 204 8.01 -31.81 18.32
N PHE A 205 8.70 -32.80 17.78
CA PHE A 205 10.15 -32.85 17.73
C PHE A 205 10.64 -32.13 16.46
N GLU A 206 11.55 -31.18 16.62
CA GLU A 206 12.09 -30.41 15.51
C GLU A 206 13.51 -29.90 15.81
N SER A 207 14.23 -29.48 14.77
CA SER A 207 15.54 -28.85 14.93
C SER A 207 15.40 -27.43 15.50
N ASN A 208 16.50 -26.88 16.02
CA ASN A 208 16.51 -25.52 16.56
C ASN A 208 16.16 -24.44 15.51
N SER A 209 16.47 -24.66 14.24
CA SER A 209 16.15 -23.76 13.13
C SER A 209 14.71 -23.89 12.61
N SER A 210 13.97 -24.91 13.03
CA SER A 210 12.59 -25.14 12.62
C SER A 210 11.60 -24.29 13.40
N TYR A 211 10.51 -23.91 12.72
CA TYR A 211 9.37 -23.17 13.29
C TYR A 211 8.09 -23.99 13.34
N VAL A 212 8.07 -25.20 12.80
CA VAL A 212 6.87 -26.03 12.66
C VAL A 212 6.18 -26.24 14.01
N GLY A 213 6.92 -26.56 15.07
CA GLY A 213 6.38 -26.73 16.42
C GLY A 213 5.72 -25.46 16.93
N ARG A 214 6.42 -24.32 16.86
CA ARG A 214 5.88 -23.01 17.28
C ARG A 214 4.66 -22.59 16.47
N GLU A 215 4.67 -22.83 15.16
CA GLU A 215 3.54 -22.54 14.28
C GLU A 215 2.30 -23.38 14.65
N VAL A 216 2.49 -24.69 14.87
CA VAL A 216 1.39 -25.60 15.26
C VAL A 216 0.87 -25.26 16.66
N ILE A 217 1.74 -24.91 17.61
CA ILE A 217 1.32 -24.44 18.95
C ILE A 217 0.37 -23.24 18.82
N LEU A 218 0.74 -22.25 17.99
CA LEU A 218 -0.08 -21.06 17.80
C LEU A 218 -1.36 -21.35 17.00
N ASP A 219 -1.34 -22.30 16.06
CA ASP A 219 -2.53 -22.73 15.30
C ASP A 219 -3.62 -23.36 16.17
N LEU A 220 -3.22 -23.95 17.30
CA LEU A 220 -4.10 -24.67 18.22
C LEU A 220 -4.55 -23.82 19.42
N ILE A 221 -4.14 -22.54 19.51
CA ILE A 221 -4.60 -21.57 20.53
C ILE A 221 -6.11 -21.59 20.76
N PRO A 222 -6.97 -21.53 19.72
CA PRO A 222 -8.40 -21.41 19.93
C PRO A 222 -9.05 -22.78 20.21
N TYR A 223 -8.30 -23.87 20.31
CA TYR A 223 -8.82 -25.21 20.53
C TYR A 223 -8.69 -25.60 22.01
N GLU A 224 -9.63 -26.42 22.48
CA GLU A 224 -9.62 -27.02 23.80
C GLU A 224 -9.45 -28.54 23.72
N ASN A 225 -9.28 -29.19 24.88
CA ASN A 225 -8.99 -30.62 25.00
C ASN A 225 -7.69 -31.07 24.31
N ILE A 226 -6.80 -30.14 23.98
CA ILE A 226 -5.47 -30.42 23.44
C ILE A 226 -4.44 -29.42 23.97
N VAL A 227 -3.25 -29.94 24.28
CA VAL A 227 -2.04 -29.16 24.56
C VAL A 227 -0.98 -29.54 23.55
N VAL A 228 -0.33 -28.54 22.96
CA VAL A 228 0.77 -28.74 22.02
C VAL A 228 2.03 -28.15 22.63
N SER A 229 3.11 -28.91 22.59
CA SER A 229 4.44 -28.51 23.04
C SER A 229 5.46 -28.88 21.97
N ARG A 230 6.64 -28.26 22.01
CA ARG A 230 7.77 -28.62 21.14
C ARG A 230 8.95 -29.14 21.93
N ALA A 231 9.75 -30.00 21.33
CA ALA A 231 11.00 -30.52 21.87
C ALA A 231 12.10 -30.44 20.79
N LEU A 232 13.35 -30.27 21.25
CA LEU A 232 14.52 -30.28 20.36
C LEU A 232 15.10 -31.68 20.20
N ASP A 233 15.96 -31.83 19.21
CA ASP A 233 16.66 -33.07 18.85
C ASP A 233 17.94 -33.34 19.66
N GLY A 234 18.15 -32.59 20.74
CA GLY A 234 19.37 -32.65 21.55
C GLY A 234 19.56 -33.94 22.34
N ASP A 235 18.49 -34.69 22.61
CA ASP A 235 18.54 -35.93 23.41
C ASP A 235 18.18 -37.16 22.57
N ARG A 236 19.21 -37.80 22.01
CA ARG A 236 19.04 -38.99 21.16
C ARG A 236 18.42 -40.17 21.88
N ALA A 237 18.68 -40.34 23.18
CA ALA A 237 18.15 -41.46 23.95
C ALA A 237 16.62 -41.35 24.04
N VAL A 238 16.10 -40.15 24.27
CA VAL A 238 14.64 -39.91 24.28
C VAL A 238 14.04 -40.10 22.89
N LEU A 239 14.69 -39.63 21.83
CA LEU A 239 14.21 -39.83 20.46
C LEU A 239 14.13 -41.32 20.09
N GLU A 240 15.17 -42.10 20.40
CA GLU A 240 15.22 -43.55 20.16
C GLU A 240 14.16 -44.29 20.97
N GLN A 241 14.00 -43.94 22.25
CA GLN A 241 12.97 -44.51 23.12
C GLN A 241 11.55 -44.27 22.58
N LEU A 242 11.33 -43.11 21.94
CA LEU A 242 10.05 -42.74 21.34
C LEU A 242 9.89 -43.18 19.88
N GLY A 243 10.92 -43.80 19.29
CA GLY A 243 10.93 -44.25 17.89
C GLY A 243 11.00 -43.11 16.86
N VAL A 244 11.46 -41.92 17.25
CA VAL A 244 11.57 -40.75 16.36
C VAL A 244 12.77 -40.90 15.41
N ALA A 245 12.51 -41.31 14.17
CA ALA A 245 13.56 -41.52 13.16
C ALA A 245 13.84 -40.31 12.25
N SER A 246 12.93 -39.34 12.19
CA SER A 246 13.06 -38.16 11.33
C SER A 246 12.38 -36.94 11.93
N LEU A 247 12.80 -35.76 11.47
CA LEU A 247 12.31 -34.46 11.94
C LEU A 247 11.81 -33.61 10.76
N PRO A 248 10.77 -32.79 10.97
CA PRO A 248 9.96 -32.73 12.18
C PRO A 248 9.03 -33.95 12.31
N SER A 249 8.68 -34.32 13.54
CA SER A 249 7.75 -35.41 13.84
C SER A 249 6.87 -35.07 15.04
N CYS A 250 5.71 -35.72 15.16
CA CYS A 250 4.77 -35.44 16.25
C CYS A 250 4.44 -36.73 17.00
N TYR A 251 4.63 -36.70 18.32
CA TYR A 251 4.23 -37.75 19.24
C TYR A 251 2.94 -37.34 19.94
N LEU A 252 1.91 -38.17 19.89
CA LEU A 252 0.59 -37.88 20.44
C LEU A 252 0.29 -38.78 21.62
N LEU A 253 -0.17 -38.18 22.72
CA LEU A 253 -0.74 -38.86 23.87
C LEU A 253 -2.25 -38.61 23.89
N HIS A 254 -3.02 -39.69 23.94
CA HIS A 254 -4.47 -39.66 24.00
C HIS A 254 -4.97 -39.56 25.44
N PRO A 255 -6.19 -39.04 25.67
CA PRO A 255 -6.79 -38.97 27.01
C PRO A 255 -6.93 -40.32 27.73
N ASN A 256 -7.02 -41.42 26.97
CA ASN A 256 -7.11 -42.78 27.50
C ASN A 256 -5.74 -43.38 27.91
N GLY A 257 -4.65 -42.61 27.78
CA GLY A 257 -3.29 -43.04 28.07
C GLY A 257 -2.58 -43.78 26.92
N SER A 258 -3.25 -44.06 25.80
CA SER A 258 -2.57 -44.58 24.61
C SER A 258 -1.73 -43.48 23.96
N HIS A 259 -0.56 -43.83 23.42
CA HIS A 259 0.34 -42.85 22.85
C HIS A 259 1.19 -43.46 21.72
N GLY A 260 1.68 -42.60 20.83
CA GLY A 260 2.53 -43.03 19.72
C GLY A 260 2.85 -41.93 18.73
N LEU A 261 3.67 -42.26 17.74
CA LEU A 261 4.00 -41.35 16.65
C LEU A 261 2.84 -41.22 15.67
N ILE A 262 2.57 -39.99 15.25
CA ILE A 262 1.65 -39.73 14.14
C ILE A 262 2.40 -40.04 12.84
N HIS A 263 1.90 -41.02 12.09
CA HIS A 263 2.41 -41.31 10.76
C HIS A 263 1.92 -40.28 9.75
N VAL A 264 2.86 -39.51 9.19
CA VAL A 264 2.57 -38.43 8.24
C VAL A 264 3.34 -38.64 6.96
N ALA A 265 2.66 -38.53 5.81
CA ALA A 265 3.32 -38.66 4.50
C ALA A 265 4.25 -37.47 4.21
N LYS A 266 3.92 -36.28 4.72
CA LYS A 266 4.75 -35.07 4.65
C LYS A 266 4.65 -34.32 6.00
N PRO A 267 5.77 -34.13 6.73
CA PRO A 267 5.76 -33.48 8.04
C PRO A 267 5.71 -31.95 7.90
N LEU A 268 4.57 -31.43 7.47
CA LEU A 268 4.31 -30.00 7.27
C LEU A 268 3.43 -29.44 8.38
N ARG A 269 3.58 -28.14 8.70
CA ARG A 269 2.69 -27.40 9.61
C ARG A 269 1.21 -27.69 9.33
N SER A 270 0.79 -27.54 8.08
CA SER A 270 -0.61 -27.74 7.68
C SER A 270 -1.14 -29.13 8.00
N PHE A 271 -0.30 -30.16 7.86
CA PHE A 271 -0.69 -31.53 8.18
C PHE A 271 -0.86 -31.69 9.69
N PHE A 272 0.15 -31.32 10.48
CA PHE A 272 0.08 -31.45 11.95
C PHE A 272 -1.10 -30.65 12.50
N SER A 273 -1.25 -29.38 12.10
CA SER A 273 -2.36 -28.53 12.53
C SER A 273 -3.71 -29.12 12.14
N SER A 274 -3.89 -29.57 10.90
CA SER A 274 -5.17 -30.15 10.46
C SER A 274 -5.49 -31.46 11.18
N TYR A 275 -4.49 -32.33 11.36
CA TYR A 275 -4.68 -33.61 12.04
C TYR A 275 -5.09 -33.39 13.50
N LEU A 276 -4.35 -32.56 14.24
CA LEU A 276 -4.63 -32.27 15.64
C LEU A 276 -5.99 -31.59 15.83
N LYS A 277 -6.38 -30.68 14.92
CA LYS A 277 -7.71 -30.04 14.92
C LYS A 277 -8.86 -31.02 14.61
N SER A 278 -8.57 -32.15 13.97
CA SER A 278 -9.56 -33.16 13.59
C SER A 278 -9.76 -34.27 14.63
N LEU A 279 -8.96 -34.28 15.70
CA LEU A 279 -9.06 -35.27 16.75
C LEU A 279 -10.44 -35.22 17.43
N PRO A 280 -10.98 -36.37 17.88
CA PRO A 280 -12.23 -36.41 18.63
C PRO A 280 -12.17 -35.46 19.84
N ASP A 281 -13.28 -34.75 20.09
CA ASP A 281 -13.44 -33.81 21.22
C ASP A 281 -12.48 -32.61 21.27
N VAL A 282 -11.56 -32.47 20.32
CA VAL A 282 -10.82 -31.22 20.09
C VAL A 282 -11.74 -30.26 19.36
N ARG A 283 -12.21 -29.24 20.08
CA ARG A 283 -13.18 -28.27 19.56
C ARG A 283 -12.64 -26.86 19.67
N LYS A 284 -13.07 -26.00 18.76
CA LYS A 284 -12.73 -24.59 18.81
C LYS A 284 -13.57 -23.93 19.92
N LYS A 285 -12.90 -23.30 20.88
CA LYS A 285 -13.53 -22.51 21.95
C LYS A 285 -14.45 -21.46 21.31
N SER A 286 -15.64 -21.30 21.88
CA SER A 286 -16.49 -20.14 21.60
C SER A 286 -15.88 -18.91 22.27
N LEU A 287 -14.80 -18.38 21.69
CA LEU A 287 -14.21 -17.13 22.13
C LEU A 287 -15.06 -15.98 21.59
N SER A 288 -15.60 -15.15 22.50
CA SER A 288 -16.07 -13.82 22.14
C SER A 288 -14.85 -12.97 21.77
N MET A 289 -14.40 -13.10 20.52
CA MET A 289 -13.43 -12.16 19.98
C MET A 289 -14.06 -10.76 20.05
N PRO A 290 -13.29 -9.71 20.44
CA PRO A 290 -13.80 -8.36 20.34
C PRO A 290 -14.31 -8.14 18.91
N GLU A 291 -15.45 -7.48 18.80
CA GLU A 291 -16.06 -7.21 17.51
C GLU A 291 -15.05 -6.46 16.64
N LYS A 292 -14.78 -6.96 15.42
CA LYS A 292 -14.03 -6.17 14.45
C LYS A 292 -14.79 -4.86 14.25
N PRO A 293 -14.11 -3.70 14.14
CA PRO A 293 -14.79 -2.46 13.79
C PRO A 293 -15.52 -2.66 12.46
N ASN A 294 -16.85 -2.78 12.52
CA ASN A 294 -17.73 -3.17 11.41
C ASN A 294 -18.43 -1.97 10.75
N LYS A 295 -17.93 -0.75 10.98
CA LYS A 295 -18.47 0.44 10.32
C LYS A 295 -17.71 0.70 9.05
N GLU A 296 -18.14 0.06 7.96
CA GLU A 296 -17.97 0.68 6.65
C GLU A 296 -18.87 1.92 6.63
N GLU A 297 -18.26 3.10 6.70
CA GLU A 297 -18.94 4.29 6.20
C GLU A 297 -19.20 4.08 4.71
N ASN A 298 -20.47 4.21 4.30
CA ASN A 298 -20.88 4.26 2.90
C ASN A 298 -20.10 5.40 2.23
N THR A 299 -18.93 5.06 1.68
CA THR A 299 -18.12 5.99 0.92
C THR A 299 -18.90 6.24 -0.36
N GLU A 300 -19.35 7.47 -0.57
CA GLU A 300 -20.08 7.86 -1.78
C GLU A 300 -19.36 7.29 -3.01
N ALA A 301 -20.11 6.59 -3.88
CA ALA A 301 -19.54 6.02 -5.09
C ALA A 301 -18.89 7.15 -5.90
N MET A 302 -17.56 7.11 -6.01
CA MET A 302 -16.80 8.13 -6.72
C MET A 302 -17.23 8.13 -8.19
N VAL A 303 -17.96 9.18 -8.59
CA VAL A 303 -18.53 9.30 -9.92
C VAL A 303 -17.39 9.34 -10.95
N TRP A 304 -17.37 8.38 -11.87
CA TRP A 304 -16.42 8.37 -12.99
C TRP A 304 -16.67 9.60 -13.87
N ARG A 305 -15.61 10.34 -14.18
CA ARG A 305 -15.67 11.51 -15.06
C ARG A 305 -14.94 11.21 -16.35
N GLU A 306 -15.58 11.51 -17.48
CA GLU A 306 -14.88 11.57 -18.75
C GLU A 306 -14.03 12.85 -18.82
N PHE A 307 -12.81 12.73 -19.34
CA PHE A 307 -11.87 13.83 -19.48
C PHE A 307 -11.00 13.63 -20.71
N ASP A 308 -10.46 14.73 -21.23
CA ASP A 308 -9.55 14.73 -22.36
C ASP A 308 -8.12 14.42 -21.89
N ARG A 309 -7.56 13.32 -22.38
CA ARG A 309 -6.21 12.86 -22.04
C ARG A 309 -5.10 13.77 -22.58
N ALA A 310 -5.40 14.61 -23.57
CA ALA A 310 -4.47 15.58 -24.11
C ALA A 310 -4.38 16.87 -23.26
N LYS A 311 -5.26 17.06 -22.27
CA LYS A 311 -5.33 18.26 -21.44
C LYS A 311 -4.64 18.11 -20.08
N LEU A 312 -4.10 19.23 -19.62
CA LEU A 312 -3.58 19.39 -18.27
C LEU A 312 -4.63 20.12 -17.42
N TYR A 313 -5.11 19.49 -16.36
CA TYR A 313 -6.17 20.06 -15.52
C TYR A 313 -5.59 20.75 -14.29
N THR A 314 -5.96 22.01 -14.06
CA THR A 314 -5.54 22.77 -12.89
C THR A 314 -6.01 22.11 -11.59
N ALA A 315 -7.18 21.48 -11.59
CA ALA A 315 -7.69 20.72 -10.45
C ALA A 315 -6.74 19.59 -10.00
N ASP A 316 -6.09 18.88 -10.94
CA ASP A 316 -5.09 17.85 -10.60
C ASP A 316 -3.86 18.49 -9.92
N LEU A 317 -3.37 19.61 -10.46
CA LEU A 317 -2.18 20.29 -9.95
C LEU A 317 -2.41 20.93 -8.57
N GLU A 318 -3.53 21.61 -8.38
CA GLU A 318 -3.90 22.21 -7.09
C GLU A 318 -4.20 21.13 -6.03
N SER A 319 -4.82 20.02 -6.42
CA SER A 319 -5.00 18.86 -5.54
C SER A 319 -3.67 18.21 -5.16
N GLY A 320 -2.72 18.15 -6.10
CA GLY A 320 -1.34 17.72 -5.83
C GLY A 320 -0.64 18.63 -4.81
N LEU A 321 -0.76 19.95 -4.95
CA LEU A 321 -0.23 20.90 -3.96
C LEU A 321 -0.92 20.77 -2.61
N HIS A 322 -2.24 20.55 -2.60
CA HIS A 322 -2.99 20.33 -1.36
C HIS A 322 -2.42 19.11 -0.64
N TYR A 323 -2.29 17.99 -1.35
CA TYR A 323 -1.80 16.75 -0.79
C TYR A 323 -0.36 16.89 -0.29
N LEU A 324 0.51 17.52 -1.10
CA LEU A 324 1.89 17.81 -0.73
C LEU A 324 2.01 18.62 0.56
N LEU A 325 1.26 19.72 0.67
CA LEU A 325 1.41 20.68 1.76
C LEU A 325 0.66 20.27 3.03
N ARG A 326 -0.46 19.55 2.90
CA ARG A 326 -1.35 19.19 4.02
C ARG A 326 -1.25 17.73 4.45
N VAL A 327 -0.74 16.84 3.60
CA VAL A 327 -0.71 15.39 3.87
C VAL A 327 0.71 14.86 3.97
N GLU A 328 1.55 15.06 2.95
CA GLU A 328 2.94 14.59 2.98
C GLU A 328 3.73 15.29 4.09
N LEU A 329 3.66 16.62 4.16
CA LEU A 329 4.34 17.37 5.21
C LEU A 329 3.77 17.09 6.61
N ALA A 330 2.49 16.71 6.71
CA ALA A 330 1.87 16.37 7.99
C ALA A 330 2.50 15.14 8.64
N ALA A 331 3.19 14.28 7.89
CA ALA A 331 3.94 13.17 8.46
C ALA A 331 5.08 13.67 9.39
N HIS A 332 5.54 14.90 9.23
CA HIS A 332 6.64 15.48 10.02
C HIS A 332 6.08 16.41 11.11
N ARG A 333 6.46 16.17 12.38
CA ARG A 333 6.04 17.03 13.50
C ARG A 333 6.66 18.43 13.43
N SER A 334 7.93 18.48 13.08
CA SER A 334 8.70 19.70 12.89
C SER A 334 9.74 19.48 11.80
N LEU A 335 10.02 20.52 11.04
CA LEU A 335 11.01 20.52 9.97
C LEU A 335 12.25 21.24 10.45
N ALA A 336 13.42 20.60 10.35
CA ALA A 336 14.71 21.20 10.74
C ALA A 336 15.84 20.77 9.80
N GLY A 337 16.94 21.53 9.81
CA GLY A 337 18.15 21.18 9.07
C GLY A 337 17.89 20.88 7.58
N ALA A 338 18.24 19.67 7.13
CA ALA A 338 18.08 19.26 5.74
C ALA A 338 16.62 19.20 5.26
N GLU A 339 15.67 18.85 6.13
CA GLU A 339 14.24 18.82 5.79
C GLU A 339 13.73 20.25 5.52
N LEU A 340 14.04 21.18 6.43
CA LEU A 340 13.63 22.58 6.28
C LEU A 340 14.28 23.22 5.05
N LYS A 341 15.57 22.95 4.80
CA LYS A 341 16.25 23.40 3.57
C LYS A 341 15.56 22.83 2.33
N THR A 342 15.25 21.55 2.32
CA THR A 342 14.55 20.90 1.19
C THR A 342 13.19 21.53 0.94
N LEU A 343 12.43 21.86 1.99
CA LEU A 343 11.16 22.56 1.85
C LEU A 343 11.35 23.98 1.28
N ARG A 344 12.33 24.74 1.78
CA ARG A 344 12.65 26.10 1.28
C ARG A 344 12.99 26.08 -0.21
N ASP A 345 13.91 25.20 -0.62
CA ASP A 345 14.35 25.04 -2.01
C ASP A 345 13.14 24.67 -2.90
N PHE A 346 12.37 23.66 -2.49
CA PHE A 346 11.24 23.16 -3.27
C PHE A 346 10.10 24.18 -3.39
N VAL A 347 9.69 24.83 -2.29
CA VAL A 347 8.66 25.88 -2.33
C VAL A 347 9.11 27.06 -3.18
N THR A 348 10.41 27.40 -3.19
CA THR A 348 10.95 28.45 -4.06
C THR A 348 10.74 28.13 -5.53
N VAL A 349 11.11 26.92 -5.95
CA VAL A 349 10.90 26.45 -7.33
C VAL A 349 9.42 26.44 -7.68
N VAL A 350 8.57 25.90 -6.81
CA VAL A 350 7.12 25.83 -7.06
C VAL A 350 6.49 27.21 -7.12
N ALA A 351 6.80 28.12 -6.20
CA ALA A 351 6.23 29.46 -6.17
C ALA A 351 6.58 30.30 -7.40
N LYS A 352 7.79 30.12 -7.96
CA LYS A 352 8.24 30.83 -9.15
C LYS A 352 7.72 30.26 -10.46
N LEU A 353 7.53 28.94 -10.53
CA LEU A 353 7.23 28.26 -11.79
C LEU A 353 5.78 27.77 -11.93
N PHE A 354 5.02 27.69 -10.84
CA PHE A 354 3.66 27.13 -10.88
C PHE A 354 2.70 27.99 -11.72
N PRO A 355 2.13 27.44 -12.82
CA PRO A 355 1.32 28.22 -13.76
C PRO A 355 -0.17 28.30 -13.40
N GLY A 356 -0.58 27.84 -12.21
CA GLY A 356 -1.99 27.79 -11.81
C GLY A 356 -2.60 29.14 -11.46
N ARG A 357 -3.78 29.12 -10.84
CA ARG A 357 -4.64 30.30 -10.67
C ARG A 357 -4.01 31.36 -9.74
N PRO A 358 -4.39 32.66 -9.90
CA PRO A 358 -3.85 33.74 -9.08
C PRO A 358 -3.93 33.51 -7.55
N PRO A 359 -5.03 32.96 -6.98
CA PRO A 359 -5.08 32.72 -5.53
C PRO A 359 -4.02 31.75 -5.01
N VAL A 360 -3.75 30.70 -5.79
CA VAL A 360 -2.75 29.68 -5.45
C VAL A 360 -1.34 30.21 -5.64
N ARG A 361 -1.08 30.96 -6.71
CA ARG A 361 0.23 31.63 -6.91
C ARG A 361 0.53 32.61 -5.78
N LYS A 362 -0.47 33.38 -5.34
CA LYS A 362 -0.33 34.31 -4.20
C LYS A 362 -0.04 33.55 -2.90
N LEU A 363 -0.72 32.43 -2.64
CA LEU A 363 -0.42 31.55 -1.52
C LEU A 363 1.02 31.04 -1.55
N LEU A 364 1.46 30.50 -2.68
CA LEU A 364 2.82 29.97 -2.83
C LEU A 364 3.88 31.06 -2.65
N GLY A 365 3.65 32.27 -3.18
CA GLY A 365 4.51 33.43 -2.98
C GLY A 365 4.59 33.84 -1.50
N THR A 366 3.45 33.95 -0.81
CA THR A 366 3.43 34.23 0.62
C THR A 366 4.15 33.16 1.44
N LEU A 367 3.96 31.88 1.11
CA LEU A 367 4.66 30.78 1.77
C LEU A 367 6.18 30.85 1.53
N GLN A 368 6.60 31.14 0.30
CA GLN A 368 8.00 31.31 -0.07
C GLN A 368 8.66 32.46 0.69
N GLU A 369 8.04 33.63 0.71
CA GLU A 369 8.53 34.82 1.43
C GLU A 369 8.65 34.55 2.93
N TRP A 370 7.63 33.91 3.51
CA TRP A 370 7.66 33.51 4.92
C TRP A 370 8.80 32.53 5.21
N LEU A 371 8.96 31.48 4.40
CA LEU A 371 10.05 30.51 4.54
C LEU A 371 11.45 31.13 4.37
N ALA A 372 11.60 32.13 3.49
CA ALA A 372 12.86 32.81 3.25
C ALA A 372 13.24 33.74 4.41
N THR A 373 12.28 34.43 5.01
CA THR A 373 12.49 35.43 6.06
C THR A 373 12.53 34.86 7.48
N LEU A 374 12.11 33.60 7.65
CA LEU A 374 12.11 32.90 8.93
C LEU A 374 13.53 32.74 9.50
N PRO A 375 13.85 33.36 10.67
CA PRO A 375 15.16 33.25 11.31
C PRO A 375 15.28 31.98 12.17
N LEU A 376 14.48 30.95 11.89
CA LEU A 376 14.39 29.72 12.68
C LEU A 376 15.02 28.54 11.94
N ASP A 377 15.86 27.79 12.65
CA ASP A 377 16.47 26.53 12.18
C ASP A 377 15.51 25.32 12.28
N ARG A 378 14.38 25.50 12.97
CA ARG A 378 13.32 24.52 13.15
C ARG A 378 11.95 25.20 13.14
N ILE A 379 10.99 24.64 12.40
CA ILE A 379 9.61 25.08 12.41
C ILE A 379 8.65 23.90 12.69
N PRO A 380 7.61 24.07 13.52
CA PRO A 380 6.56 23.07 13.63
C PRO A 380 5.76 23.01 12.33
N TYR A 381 5.31 21.82 11.91
CA TYR A 381 4.47 21.69 10.71
C TYR A 381 3.21 22.56 10.77
N ASN A 382 2.61 22.69 11.96
CA ASN A 382 1.41 23.51 12.14
C ASN A 382 1.61 24.97 11.72
N ALA A 383 2.84 25.52 11.76
CA ALA A 383 3.11 26.87 11.27
C ALA A 383 3.02 26.97 9.74
N VAL A 384 3.44 25.93 9.01
CA VAL A 384 3.19 25.82 7.56
C VAL A 384 1.69 25.67 7.31
N LEU A 385 1.04 24.80 8.08
CA LEU A 385 -0.39 24.52 7.97
C LEU A 385 -1.24 25.78 8.15
N ASP A 386 -0.91 26.66 9.09
CA ASP A 386 -1.64 27.91 9.33
C ASP A 386 -1.70 28.84 8.10
N LEU A 387 -0.66 28.83 7.25
CA LEU A 387 -0.65 29.59 5.99
C LEU A 387 -1.46 28.89 4.91
N VAL A 388 -1.37 27.57 4.80
CA VAL A 388 -2.00 26.80 3.72
C VAL A 388 -3.43 26.37 4.02
N ASN A 389 -3.92 26.52 5.26
CA ASN A 389 -5.31 26.19 5.68
C ASN A 389 -6.34 27.26 5.32
N ASN A 390 -6.05 28.12 4.33
CA ASN A 390 -7.01 29.07 3.77
C ASN A 390 -7.59 30.07 4.78
N LYS A 391 -6.90 30.31 5.91
CA LYS A 391 -7.27 31.37 6.87
C LYS A 391 -7.31 32.76 6.22
N MET A 392 -6.57 32.94 5.13
CA MET A 392 -6.51 34.17 4.33
C MET A 392 -7.37 34.13 3.05
N ARG A 393 -8.40 33.26 2.97
CA ARG A 393 -9.25 33.11 1.78
C ARG A 393 -9.89 34.44 1.33
N ILE A 394 -10.32 35.27 2.27
CA ILE A 394 -10.90 36.60 2.00
C ILE A 394 -9.89 37.52 1.28
N SER A 395 -8.60 37.37 1.54
CA SER A 395 -7.52 38.11 0.90
C SER A 395 -7.11 37.54 -0.46
N GLY A 396 -7.89 36.60 -0.99
CA GLY A 396 -7.60 35.88 -2.23
C GLY A 396 -6.39 34.94 -2.12
N ILE A 397 -6.05 34.48 -0.91
CA ILE A 397 -4.95 33.55 -0.66
C ILE A 397 -5.53 32.23 -0.19
N PHE A 398 -5.66 31.27 -1.11
CA PHE A 398 -6.18 29.96 -0.77
C PHE A 398 -5.80 28.89 -1.80
N LEU A 399 -5.86 27.65 -1.35
CA LEU A 399 -5.80 26.41 -2.10
C LEU A 399 -7.15 25.69 -2.04
N THR A 400 -7.39 24.67 -2.85
CA THR A 400 -8.57 23.83 -2.66
C THR A 400 -8.63 23.23 -1.26
N ASN A 401 -9.84 23.07 -0.70
CA ASN A 401 -10.07 22.45 0.61
C ASN A 401 -10.23 20.93 0.55
N HIS A 402 -10.45 20.39 -0.64
CA HIS A 402 -10.59 18.97 -0.88
C HIS A 402 -9.79 18.58 -2.12
N VAL A 403 -9.34 17.34 -2.13
CA VAL A 403 -8.67 16.74 -3.28
C VAL A 403 -9.71 16.41 -4.35
N GLN A 404 -9.47 16.86 -5.58
CA GLN A 404 -10.31 16.57 -6.73
C GLN A 404 -9.46 16.19 -7.94
N TRP A 405 -9.45 14.90 -8.25
CA TRP A 405 -8.79 14.36 -9.42
C TRP A 405 -9.70 14.43 -10.65
N VAL A 406 -9.16 14.92 -11.77
CA VAL A 406 -9.82 14.92 -13.08
C VAL A 406 -8.99 14.06 -14.02
N GLY A 407 -7.91 14.62 -14.58
CA GLY A 407 -7.02 13.87 -15.46
C GLY A 407 -6.19 12.81 -14.74
N CYS A 408 -6.09 12.89 -13.40
CA CYS A 408 -5.46 11.90 -12.55
C CYS A 408 -6.44 10.96 -11.83
N GLN A 409 -7.74 11.02 -12.14
CA GLN A 409 -8.72 10.10 -11.59
C GLN A 409 -8.43 8.65 -12.02
N GLY A 410 -8.33 7.75 -11.04
CA GLY A 410 -8.23 6.31 -11.26
C GLY A 410 -9.58 5.64 -11.53
N SER A 411 -9.54 4.43 -12.07
CA SER A 411 -10.72 3.55 -12.15
C SER A 411 -11.17 3.04 -10.78
N ARG A 412 -10.26 3.07 -9.80
CA ARG A 412 -10.50 2.78 -8.38
C ARG A 412 -9.85 3.88 -7.51
N PRO A 413 -10.34 4.16 -6.29
CA PRO A 413 -9.85 5.25 -5.44
C PRO A 413 -8.36 5.17 -5.10
N GLU A 414 -7.84 3.97 -4.93
CA GLU A 414 -6.44 3.69 -4.59
C GLU A 414 -5.48 3.85 -5.78
N LEU A 415 -5.98 4.03 -6.99
CA LEU A 415 -5.18 4.10 -8.22
C LEU A 415 -4.97 5.54 -8.71
N ARG A 416 -3.81 5.76 -9.35
CA ARG A 416 -3.39 7.03 -9.97
C ARG A 416 -3.26 8.18 -8.97
N GLY A 417 -4.33 8.96 -8.77
CA GLY A 417 -4.45 10.02 -7.77
C GLY A 417 -3.20 10.90 -7.59
N TYR A 418 -2.75 11.00 -6.33
CA TYR A 418 -1.65 11.86 -5.94
C TYR A 418 -0.34 11.61 -6.72
N PRO A 419 0.18 10.37 -6.85
CA PRO A 419 1.35 10.09 -7.68
C PRO A 419 1.24 10.61 -9.13
N CYS A 420 0.06 10.47 -9.76
CA CYS A 420 -0.16 11.02 -11.10
C CYS A 420 -0.05 12.54 -11.11
N SER A 421 -0.66 13.22 -10.14
CA SER A 421 -0.62 14.69 -10.05
C SER A 421 0.79 15.22 -9.80
N LEU A 422 1.58 14.48 -9.01
CA LEU A 422 2.94 14.85 -8.67
C LEU A 422 3.87 14.76 -9.88
N TRP A 423 3.75 13.70 -10.69
CA TRP A 423 4.44 13.61 -11.98
C TRP A 423 4.06 14.77 -12.90
N LYS A 424 2.76 15.08 -13.03
CA LYS A 424 2.30 16.21 -13.84
C LYS A 424 2.87 17.55 -13.34
N LEU A 425 2.90 17.76 -12.03
CA LEU A 425 3.51 18.94 -11.41
C LEU A 425 5.00 19.03 -11.77
N PHE A 426 5.77 17.96 -11.58
CA PHE A 426 7.21 17.97 -11.88
C PHE A 426 7.52 18.24 -13.35
N HIS A 427 6.78 17.62 -14.28
CA HIS A 427 6.90 17.92 -15.71
C HIS A 427 6.51 19.37 -16.05
N THR A 428 5.48 19.89 -15.39
CA THR A 428 5.07 21.30 -15.54
C THR A 428 6.19 22.23 -15.06
N LEU A 429 6.83 21.95 -13.93
CA LEU A 429 7.92 22.78 -13.41
C LEU A 429 9.14 22.77 -14.33
N THR A 430 9.54 21.61 -14.87
CA THR A 430 10.67 21.55 -15.82
C THR A 430 10.37 22.30 -17.11
N VAL A 431 9.16 22.17 -17.64
CA VAL A 431 8.73 22.92 -18.84
C VAL A 431 8.65 24.42 -18.58
N GLN A 432 8.13 24.85 -17.43
CA GLN A 432 8.05 26.27 -17.08
C GLN A 432 9.44 26.88 -16.88
N ALA A 433 10.40 26.17 -16.27
CA ALA A 433 11.79 26.64 -16.16
C ALA A 433 12.47 26.75 -17.53
N SER A 434 12.18 25.81 -18.44
CA SER A 434 12.70 25.84 -19.81
C SER A 434 12.08 26.96 -20.66
N ALA A 435 10.78 27.25 -20.49
CA ALA A 435 10.07 28.28 -21.23
C ALA A 435 10.31 29.70 -20.69
N HIS A 436 10.60 29.84 -19.39
CA HIS A 436 10.78 31.11 -18.68
C HIS A 436 12.06 31.08 -17.82
N PRO A 437 13.27 31.10 -18.41
CA PRO A 437 14.52 31.06 -17.65
C PRO A 437 14.65 32.19 -16.61
N GLU A 438 14.03 33.34 -16.87
CA GLU A 438 14.01 34.50 -15.99
C GLU A 438 13.21 34.29 -14.70
N ALA A 439 12.32 33.29 -14.65
CA ALA A 439 11.41 33.08 -13.53
C ALA A 439 12.15 32.74 -12.22
N LEU A 440 13.34 32.13 -12.31
CA LEU A 440 14.19 31.80 -11.16
C LEU A 440 15.19 32.91 -10.78
N ALA A 441 15.17 34.05 -11.47
CA ALA A 441 16.03 35.18 -11.14
C ALA A 441 15.86 35.65 -9.67
N GLY A 442 16.99 35.88 -8.99
CA GLY A 442 17.06 36.32 -7.59
C GLY A 442 16.76 35.25 -6.54
N THR A 443 16.77 33.96 -6.89
CA THR A 443 16.49 32.83 -5.99
C THR A 443 17.69 31.99 -5.59
N GLY A 444 18.86 32.18 -6.20
CA GLY A 444 20.03 31.29 -6.05
C GLY A 444 19.97 30.03 -6.94
N PHE A 445 18.93 29.90 -7.77
CA PHE A 445 18.76 28.85 -8.77
C PHE A 445 18.86 29.38 -10.22
N GLU A 446 19.33 30.62 -10.38
CA GLU A 446 19.57 31.24 -11.68
C GLU A 446 20.62 30.45 -12.44
N ASP A 447 20.41 30.30 -13.75
CA ASP A 447 21.34 29.66 -14.66
C ASP A 447 21.74 28.19 -14.31
N ASP A 448 21.13 27.59 -13.28
CA ASP A 448 21.32 26.17 -12.93
C ASP A 448 20.30 25.29 -13.69
N PRO A 449 20.73 24.58 -14.75
CA PRO A 449 19.84 23.73 -15.54
C PRO A 449 19.31 22.52 -14.75
N GLN A 450 19.89 22.21 -13.58
CA GLN A 450 19.49 21.10 -12.73
C GLN A 450 18.62 21.53 -11.55
N ALA A 451 18.41 22.83 -11.32
CA ALA A 451 17.75 23.34 -10.11
C ALA A 451 16.41 22.67 -9.83
N VAL A 452 15.53 22.59 -10.84
CA VAL A 452 14.20 21.96 -10.71
C VAL A 452 14.34 20.47 -10.40
N LEU A 453 15.20 19.74 -11.13
CA LEU A 453 15.38 18.30 -10.92
C LEU A 453 15.98 17.97 -9.56
N GLN A 454 16.93 18.79 -9.08
CA GLN A 454 17.54 18.61 -7.77
C GLN A 454 16.54 18.93 -6.64
N ALA A 455 15.73 19.98 -6.80
CA ALA A 455 14.66 20.29 -5.86
C ALA A 455 13.63 19.15 -5.78
N VAL A 456 13.19 18.64 -6.94
CA VAL A 456 12.30 17.48 -7.04
C VAL A 456 12.93 16.23 -6.41
N ARG A 457 14.17 15.90 -6.74
CA ARG A 457 14.91 14.77 -6.16
C ARG A 457 14.97 14.84 -4.64
N ARG A 458 15.38 15.98 -4.09
CA ARG A 458 15.48 16.17 -2.64
C ARG A 458 14.11 16.08 -1.98
N TYR A 459 13.07 16.70 -2.57
CA TYR A 459 11.70 16.57 -2.10
C TYR A 459 11.24 15.11 -2.08
N VAL A 460 11.40 14.38 -3.18
CA VAL A 460 11.00 12.97 -3.29
C VAL A 460 11.72 12.11 -2.25
N ARG A 461 13.02 12.31 -2.06
CA ARG A 461 13.80 11.56 -1.07
C ARG A 461 13.37 11.85 0.38
N THR A 462 12.91 13.06 0.66
CA THR A 462 12.72 13.56 2.03
C THR A 462 11.28 13.42 2.49
N PHE A 463 10.32 13.73 1.61
CA PHE A 463 8.91 13.89 1.95
C PHE A 463 7.99 12.89 1.25
N PHE A 464 8.38 12.32 0.10
CA PHE A 464 7.48 11.45 -0.63
C PHE A 464 7.23 10.14 0.13
N GLY A 465 6.00 9.92 0.56
CA GLY A 465 5.66 8.86 1.51
C GLY A 465 5.95 7.44 0.98
N CYS A 466 5.93 7.21 -0.33
CA CYS A 466 6.32 5.91 -0.88
C CYS A 466 7.86 5.75 -0.88
N GLN A 467 8.43 5.17 0.17
CA GLN A 467 9.89 5.06 0.34
C GLN A 467 10.57 4.31 -0.81
N GLU A 468 10.05 3.14 -1.19
CA GLU A 468 10.64 2.35 -2.28
C GLU A 468 10.48 3.06 -3.64
N CYS A 469 9.43 3.86 -3.85
CA CYS A 469 9.32 4.71 -5.03
C CYS A 469 10.38 5.82 -5.03
N GLY A 470 10.59 6.46 -3.87
CA GLY A 470 11.58 7.51 -3.69
C GLY A 470 13.00 7.00 -3.86
N GLN A 471 13.29 5.80 -3.36
CA GLN A 471 14.58 5.13 -3.54
C GLN A 471 14.85 4.83 -5.02
N HIS A 472 13.88 4.26 -5.74
CA HIS A 472 14.03 4.06 -7.19
C HIS A 472 14.25 5.36 -7.96
N PHE A 473 13.62 6.47 -7.54
CA PHE A 473 13.86 7.78 -8.15
C PHE A 473 15.27 8.30 -7.86
N GLU A 474 15.75 8.13 -6.63
CA GLU A 474 17.10 8.48 -6.22
C GLU A 474 18.16 7.68 -6.99
N GLU A 475 17.93 6.39 -7.23
CA GLU A 475 18.80 5.54 -8.05
C GLU A 475 18.90 6.04 -9.49
N MET A 476 17.76 6.36 -10.12
CA MET A 476 17.74 6.96 -11.47
C MET A 476 18.44 8.33 -11.51
N ALA A 477 18.27 9.13 -10.46
CA ALA A 477 18.92 10.43 -10.34
C ALA A 477 20.45 10.29 -10.21
N ALA A 478 20.91 9.36 -9.37
CA ALA A 478 22.33 9.07 -9.19
C ALA A 478 23.00 8.54 -10.47
N GLU A 479 22.25 7.87 -11.35
CA GLU A 479 22.75 7.32 -12.61
C GLU A 479 23.13 8.38 -13.64
N SER A 480 22.41 9.52 -13.69
CA SER A 480 22.53 10.41 -14.87
C SER A 480 22.02 11.85 -14.73
N LEU A 481 21.53 12.29 -13.57
CA LEU A 481 21.01 13.65 -13.43
C LEU A 481 22.12 14.70 -13.57
N ASP A 482 23.33 14.38 -13.12
CA ASP A 482 24.54 15.21 -13.23
C ASP A 482 24.97 15.50 -14.68
N ALA A 483 24.57 14.64 -15.62
CA ALA A 483 24.80 14.81 -17.06
C ALA A 483 23.90 15.88 -17.69
N VAL A 484 22.85 16.36 -17.02
CA VAL A 484 21.94 17.40 -17.53
C VAL A 484 22.61 18.77 -17.52
N LYS A 485 22.72 19.41 -18.68
CA LYS A 485 23.42 20.71 -18.88
C LYS A 485 22.52 21.84 -19.38
N THR A 486 21.29 21.57 -19.78
CA THR A 486 20.33 22.60 -20.20
C THR A 486 18.94 22.33 -19.63
N ALA A 487 18.10 23.37 -19.55
CA ALA A 487 16.72 23.23 -19.10
C ALA A 487 15.90 22.29 -20.03
N ASP A 488 16.17 22.30 -21.33
CA ASP A 488 15.55 21.39 -22.29
C ASP A 488 15.99 19.94 -22.07
N GLN A 489 17.25 19.71 -21.74
CA GLN A 489 17.73 18.39 -21.31
C GLN A 489 17.08 17.96 -20.00
N ALA A 490 16.75 18.88 -19.09
CA ALA A 490 16.05 18.56 -17.85
C ALA A 490 14.62 18.07 -18.11
N VAL A 491 13.90 18.71 -19.04
CA VAL A 491 12.57 18.27 -19.53
C VAL A 491 12.66 16.85 -20.09
N LEU A 492 13.61 16.61 -21.01
CA LEU A 492 13.79 15.29 -21.63
C LEU A 492 14.26 14.22 -20.63
N TRP A 493 15.11 14.58 -19.68
CA TRP A 493 15.60 13.65 -18.65
C TRP A 493 14.43 13.12 -17.81
N LEU A 494 13.58 14.01 -17.31
CA LEU A 494 12.43 13.61 -16.50
C LEU A 494 11.45 12.75 -17.30
N TRP A 495 11.24 13.08 -18.58
CA TRP A 495 10.43 12.29 -19.50
C TRP A 495 10.99 10.86 -19.69
N ARG A 496 12.29 10.71 -20.01
CA ARG A 496 12.93 9.40 -20.17
C ARG A 496 12.82 8.56 -18.90
N ARG A 497 13.08 9.16 -17.73
CA ARG A 497 12.98 8.45 -16.44
C ARG A 497 11.54 8.10 -16.08
N HIS A 498 10.57 8.94 -16.42
CA HIS A 498 9.16 8.58 -16.25
C HIS A 498 8.76 7.40 -17.15
N ASN A 499 9.24 7.33 -18.39
CA ASN A 499 9.02 6.18 -19.27
C ASN A 499 9.72 4.91 -18.77
N ALA A 500 10.92 5.00 -18.19
CA ALA A 500 11.57 3.87 -17.54
C ALA A 500 10.72 3.33 -16.37
N VAL A 501 10.10 4.22 -15.59
CA VAL A 501 9.13 3.84 -14.55
C VAL A 501 7.89 3.19 -15.15
N ASN A 502 7.34 3.72 -16.26
CA ASN A 502 6.20 3.10 -16.94
C ASN A 502 6.51 1.65 -17.35
N SER A 503 7.66 1.41 -17.98
CA SER A 503 8.09 0.06 -18.37
C SER A 503 8.22 -0.89 -17.18
N ARG A 504 8.80 -0.43 -16.06
CA ARG A 504 8.93 -1.25 -14.84
C ARG A 504 7.59 -1.56 -14.19
N LEU A 505 6.64 -0.63 -14.25
CA LEU A 505 5.33 -0.75 -13.60
C LEU A 505 4.27 -1.44 -14.47
N ALA A 506 4.54 -1.66 -15.76
CA ALA A 506 3.63 -2.38 -16.65
C ALA A 506 3.31 -3.79 -16.10
N GLY A 507 2.04 -4.13 -15.99
CA GLY A 507 1.56 -5.40 -15.44
C GLY A 507 1.63 -5.54 -13.92
N GLN A 508 2.12 -4.52 -13.20
CA GLN A 508 2.15 -4.55 -11.72
C GLN A 508 0.76 -4.31 -11.12
N LEU A 509 0.56 -4.73 -9.87
CA LEU A 509 -0.74 -4.61 -9.18
C LEU A 509 -1.21 -3.16 -8.95
N SER A 510 -0.28 -2.19 -8.98
CA SER A 510 -0.56 -0.76 -8.89
C SER A 510 -0.89 -0.11 -10.24
N GLU A 511 -0.82 -0.86 -11.34
CA GLU A 511 -1.29 -0.43 -12.64
C GLU A 511 -2.82 -0.34 -12.65
N ASP A 512 -3.32 0.75 -13.22
CA ASP A 512 -4.75 0.92 -13.41
C ASP A 512 -5.18 0.23 -14.72
N PRO A 513 -6.12 -0.73 -14.68
CA PRO A 513 -6.56 -1.42 -15.89
C PRO A 513 -7.13 -0.50 -16.98
N LYS A 514 -7.67 0.68 -16.62
CA LYS A 514 -8.16 1.69 -17.60
C LYS A 514 -7.06 2.61 -18.11
N PHE A 515 -5.88 2.59 -17.49
CA PHE A 515 -4.73 3.43 -17.83
C PHE A 515 -3.43 2.59 -17.76
N PRO A 516 -3.28 1.61 -18.67
CA PRO A 516 -2.08 0.79 -18.73
C PRO A 516 -0.83 1.65 -18.92
N LYS A 517 0.28 1.21 -18.33
CA LYS A 517 1.59 1.83 -18.48
C LYS A 517 2.09 1.52 -19.87
N VAL A 518 2.34 2.59 -20.62
CA VAL A 518 2.87 2.55 -21.97
C VAL A 518 4.02 3.55 -22.05
N LEU A 519 4.86 3.39 -23.07
CA LEU A 519 5.79 4.47 -23.40
C LEU A 519 4.97 5.67 -23.92
N TRP A 520 5.20 6.83 -23.33
CA TRP A 520 4.39 8.03 -23.53
C TRP A 520 5.25 9.17 -24.13
N PRO A 521 4.74 10.00 -25.05
CA PRO A 521 3.38 9.99 -25.59
C PRO A 521 3.14 8.83 -26.54
N THR A 522 1.91 8.34 -26.60
CA THR A 522 1.50 7.34 -27.57
C THR A 522 1.39 7.95 -28.98
N PRO A 523 1.45 7.14 -30.05
CA PRO A 523 1.35 7.64 -31.42
C PRO A 523 0.06 8.42 -31.72
N ASP A 524 -1.04 8.12 -31.05
CA ASP A 524 -2.30 8.88 -31.15
C ASP A 524 -2.21 10.30 -30.54
N LEU A 525 -1.36 10.49 -29.53
CA LEU A 525 -1.14 11.79 -28.91
C LEU A 525 -0.08 12.64 -29.63
N CYS A 526 0.96 12.00 -30.15
CA CYS A 526 2.01 12.71 -30.89
C CYS A 526 2.61 11.81 -31.99
N PRO A 527 2.00 11.71 -33.17
CA PRO A 527 2.54 10.91 -34.27
C PRO A 527 3.96 11.32 -34.65
N ALA A 528 4.24 12.63 -34.67
CA ALA A 528 5.56 13.18 -35.02
C ALA A 528 6.66 12.87 -34.01
N CYS A 529 6.32 12.43 -32.79
CA CYS A 529 7.29 12.03 -31.78
C CYS A 529 7.91 10.66 -32.07
N HIS A 530 7.29 9.84 -32.91
CA HIS A 530 7.70 8.48 -33.23
C HIS A 530 8.28 8.43 -34.64
N GLU A 531 9.40 7.73 -34.77
CA GLU A 531 10.05 7.45 -36.06
C GLU A 531 10.50 5.99 -36.11
N GLU A 532 10.70 5.46 -37.31
CA GLU A 532 11.15 4.09 -37.51
C GLU A 532 12.60 4.10 -38.00
N ILE A 533 13.53 3.62 -37.17
CA ILE A 533 14.94 3.50 -37.53
C ILE A 533 15.28 2.01 -37.66
N LYS A 534 15.62 1.58 -38.89
CA LYS A 534 15.97 0.18 -39.20
C LYS A 534 14.90 -0.84 -38.79
N GLY A 535 13.62 -0.48 -38.88
CA GLY A 535 12.52 -1.36 -38.50
C GLY A 535 12.22 -1.42 -37.01
N LEU A 536 12.88 -0.57 -36.20
CA LEU A 536 12.58 -0.41 -34.78
C LEU A 536 11.97 0.97 -34.51
N ASP A 537 10.92 0.98 -33.69
CA ASP A 537 10.35 2.21 -33.15
C ASP A 537 11.41 2.98 -32.35
N SER A 538 11.57 4.25 -32.68
CA SER A 538 12.53 5.19 -32.09
C SER A 538 11.85 6.54 -31.81
N TRP A 539 12.46 7.33 -30.94
CA TRP A 539 11.96 8.65 -30.55
C TRP A 539 12.64 9.76 -31.35
N HIS A 540 11.85 10.60 -32.00
CA HIS A 540 12.33 11.87 -32.51
C HIS A 540 12.37 12.91 -31.38
N GLU A 541 13.45 12.95 -30.60
CA GLU A 541 13.52 13.71 -29.33
C GLU A 541 13.20 15.21 -29.47
N GLY A 542 13.52 15.83 -30.61
CA GLY A 542 13.15 17.23 -30.87
C GLY A 542 11.62 17.46 -30.93
N GLN A 543 10.87 16.50 -31.50
CA GLN A 543 9.41 16.56 -31.55
C GLN A 543 8.80 16.19 -30.20
N VAL A 544 9.41 15.25 -29.48
CA VAL A 544 9.06 14.95 -28.08
C VAL A 544 9.19 16.20 -27.21
N LEU A 545 10.30 16.93 -27.29
CA LEU A 545 10.50 18.16 -26.53
C LEU A 545 9.43 19.22 -26.87
N ALA A 546 9.15 19.43 -28.16
CA ALA A 546 8.11 20.36 -28.59
C ALA A 546 6.73 19.97 -28.04
N PHE A 547 6.38 18.69 -28.12
CA PHE A 547 5.15 18.15 -27.55
C PHE A 547 5.08 18.32 -26.03
N LEU A 548 6.17 18.05 -25.29
CA LEU A 548 6.20 18.22 -23.84
C LEU A 548 5.98 19.68 -23.43
N LYS A 549 6.65 20.62 -24.12
CA LYS A 549 6.47 22.06 -23.90
C LYS A 549 5.04 22.52 -24.18
N GLN A 550 4.40 21.95 -25.20
CA GLN A 550 2.99 22.23 -25.49
C GLN A 550 2.06 21.59 -24.45
N HIS A 551 2.26 20.33 -24.11
CA HIS A 551 1.36 19.56 -23.25
C HIS A 551 1.37 20.06 -21.80
N TYR A 552 2.55 20.34 -21.26
CA TYR A 552 2.74 20.86 -19.89
C TYR A 552 2.88 22.38 -19.81
N GLY A 553 2.76 23.07 -20.95
CA GLY A 553 2.79 24.53 -21.00
C GLY A 553 1.51 25.16 -20.47
N SER A 554 1.64 26.41 -20.03
CA SER A 554 0.52 27.19 -19.46
C SER A 554 -0.70 27.29 -20.40
N SER A 555 -0.51 27.24 -21.71
CA SER A 555 -1.59 27.32 -22.71
C SER A 555 -2.48 26.07 -22.81
N ASN A 556 -2.04 24.94 -22.24
CA ASN A 556 -2.81 23.69 -22.23
C ASN A 556 -3.50 23.41 -20.89
N LEU A 557 -3.43 24.36 -19.95
CA LEU A 557 -4.12 24.29 -18.66
C LEU A 557 -5.62 24.51 -18.82
N VAL A 558 -6.39 23.66 -18.15
CA VAL A 558 -7.85 23.73 -18.09
C VAL A 558 -8.28 23.94 -16.64
N ASP A 559 -8.88 25.10 -16.38
CA ASP A 559 -9.36 25.50 -15.05
C ASP A 559 -10.74 24.93 -14.69
N THR A 560 -11.40 24.23 -15.62
CA THR A 560 -12.64 23.52 -15.34
C THR A 560 -12.45 22.60 -14.14
N TYR A 561 -13.44 22.58 -13.25
CA TYR A 561 -13.43 21.79 -12.00
C TYR A 561 -12.53 22.31 -10.87
N SER A 562 -11.83 23.43 -11.04
CA SER A 562 -11.15 24.11 -9.93
C SER A 562 -12.19 24.74 -8.98
N ALA A 563 -11.91 24.72 -7.67
CA ALA A 563 -12.86 24.89 -6.55
C ALA A 563 -13.59 26.26 -6.41
N ASP A 564 -13.58 27.12 -7.44
CA ASP A 564 -14.35 28.38 -7.47
C ASP A 564 -15.68 28.28 -8.24
N LEU A 565 -16.05 27.11 -8.77
CA LEU A 565 -17.30 26.91 -9.50
C LEU A 565 -18.45 26.28 -8.69
N GLY A 566 -18.30 26.13 -7.37
CA GLY A 566 -19.41 25.64 -6.56
C GLY A 566 -19.09 25.52 -5.08
N ASP A 567 -19.19 26.61 -4.33
CA ASP A 567 -19.51 26.57 -2.89
C ASP A 567 -20.05 27.93 -2.41
N ALA A 568 -21.22 28.29 -2.92
CA ALA A 568 -22.06 29.32 -2.32
C ALA A 568 -23.01 28.74 -1.25
N LYS A 569 -22.96 27.42 -0.97
CA LYS A 569 -23.86 26.74 -0.04
C LYS A 569 -23.26 26.57 1.37
N ASP A 570 -21.95 26.43 1.50
CA ASP A 570 -21.32 26.20 2.81
C ASP A 570 -21.20 27.46 3.68
N THR A 571 -21.17 28.65 3.08
CA THR A 571 -21.19 29.92 3.83
C THR A 571 -22.52 30.18 4.53
N VAL A 572 -23.63 29.63 4.01
CA VAL A 572 -24.97 29.76 4.64
C VAL A 572 -25.14 28.77 5.79
N ALA A 573 -24.63 27.53 5.65
CA ALA A 573 -24.74 26.49 6.67
C ALA A 573 -23.89 26.78 7.92
N VAL A 574 -22.69 27.37 7.75
CA VAL A 574 -21.83 27.79 8.87
C VAL A 574 -22.42 29.01 9.59
N GLY A 575 -23.02 29.95 8.86
CA GLY A 575 -23.71 31.10 9.43
C GLY A 575 -24.92 30.71 10.30
N GLN A 576 -25.69 29.70 9.88
CA GLN A 576 -26.84 29.21 10.66
C GLN A 576 -26.43 28.42 11.92
N ARG A 577 -25.37 27.60 11.86
CA ARG A 577 -24.89 26.84 13.04
C ARG A 577 -24.24 27.74 14.09
N LEU A 578 -23.57 28.82 13.68
CA LEU A 578 -23.01 29.80 14.61
C LEU A 578 -24.09 30.68 15.26
N ALA A 579 -25.19 30.96 14.54
CA ALA A 579 -26.35 31.64 15.12
C ALA A 579 -27.03 30.76 16.18
N GLU A 580 -27.26 29.47 15.90
CA GLU A 580 -27.88 28.54 16.87
C GLU A 580 -27.03 28.30 18.13
N ALA A 581 -25.70 28.30 18.01
CA ALA A 581 -24.79 28.20 19.16
C ALA A 581 -24.77 29.46 20.05
N ALA A 582 -25.05 30.63 19.47
CA ALA A 582 -25.11 31.90 20.21
C ALA A 582 -26.39 32.06 21.04
N TRP A 583 -27.51 31.40 20.66
CA TRP A 583 -28.76 31.42 21.43
C TRP A 583 -28.74 30.49 22.65
N LEU A 584 -27.83 29.51 22.72
CA LEU A 584 -27.72 28.55 23.82
C LEU A 584 -26.76 29.00 24.95
N SER A 585 -26.19 30.21 24.86
CA SER A 585 -25.12 30.68 25.76
C SER A 585 -25.43 32.00 26.48
N LEU A 586 -26.71 32.33 26.68
CA LEU A 586 -27.12 33.44 27.55
C LEU A 586 -27.63 32.90 28.89
N PRO A 587 -27.01 33.24 30.04
CA PRO A 587 -27.59 32.98 31.35
C PRO A 587 -28.72 33.97 31.64
N ASP A 588 -29.84 33.46 32.15
CA ASP A 588 -30.98 34.23 32.65
C ASP A 588 -30.52 35.29 33.67
N LEU A 589 -30.86 36.56 33.40
CA LEU A 589 -30.88 37.67 34.34
C LEU A 589 -32.11 38.53 34.07
#